data_AF-A0AAX0J2B2-F1
#
_entry.id   AF-A0AAX0J2B2-F1
#
_cell.length_a   1.000
_cell.length_b   1.000
_cell.length_c   1.000
_cell.angle_alpha   90.00
_cell.angle_beta   90.00
_cell.angle_gamma   90.00
#
_symmetry.space_group_name_H-M   'P 1'
#
loop_
_entity.id
_entity.type
_entity.pdbx_description
1 polymer ?
#
loop_
_entity_poly.entity_id
_entity_poly.type
_entity_poly.pdbx_seq_one_letter_code
_entity_poly.pdbx_strand_id
1 'polypeptide(L)'
;MLEISIYIGLALTAASLLSAIVLMLKTKDELTRAVISDMCFYGMIAFYLIWSLRNPTSIAYEVVLLAGLVGGALPTMSVARIISKGRR
;
A
#
# COMPACT_ATOMS: atom_id res chain seq x y z
N MET A 1 18.60 -9.61 -17.48
CA MET A 1 18.98 -8.93 -16.22
C MET A 1 17.78 -8.20 -15.61
N LEU A 2 17.14 -7.28 -16.35
CA LEU A 2 15.96 -6.52 -15.89
C LEU A 2 14.78 -7.41 -15.46
N GLU A 3 14.50 -8.46 -16.22
CA GLU A 3 13.48 -9.47 -15.91
C GLU A 3 13.64 -10.12 -14.53
N ILE A 4 14.85 -10.55 -14.20
CA ILE A 4 15.14 -11.20 -12.92
C ILE A 4 14.93 -10.22 -11.77
N SER A 5 15.35 -8.97 -11.93
CA SER A 5 15.15 -7.91 -10.94
C SER A 5 13.66 -7.64 -10.67
N ILE A 6 12.80 -7.71 -11.69
CA ILE A 6 11.35 -7.54 -11.53
C ILE A 6 10.76 -8.69 -10.68
N TYR A 7 11.14 -9.94 -10.94
CA TYR A 7 10.66 -11.08 -10.15
C TYR A 7 11.11 -11.00 -8.68
N ILE A 8 12.37 -10.60 -8.43
CA ILE A 8 12.87 -10.39 -7.08
C ILE A 8 12.09 -9.26 -6.38
N GLY A 9 11.84 -8.15 -7.09
CA GLY A 9 11.02 -7.04 -6.59
C GLY A 9 9.61 -7.47 -6.21
N LEU A 10 8.92 -8.22 -7.09
CA LEU A 10 7.59 -8.78 -6.83
C LEU A 10 7.59 -9.67 -5.59
N ALA A 11 8.55 -10.58 -5.47
CA ALA A 11 8.64 -11.51 -4.35
C ALA A 11 8.89 -10.79 -3.01
N LEU A 12 9.82 -9.83 -2.98
CA LEU A 12 10.11 -9.03 -1.78
C LEU A 12 8.90 -8.20 -1.35
N THR A 13 8.24 -7.55 -2.31
CA THR A 13 7.07 -6.71 -2.04
C THR A 13 5.90 -7.58 -1.53
N ALA A 14 5.66 -8.74 -2.13
CA ALA A 14 4.68 -9.71 -1.64
C ALA A 14 4.98 -10.20 -0.22
N ALA A 15 6.24 -10.55 0.08
CA ALA A 15 6.64 -10.99 1.41
C ALA A 15 6.46 -9.88 2.46
N SER A 16 6.75 -8.63 2.09
CA SER A 16 6.53 -7.47 2.97
C SER A 16 5.04 -7.23 3.25
N LEU A 17 4.18 -7.38 2.24
CA LEU A 17 2.73 -7.27 2.38
C LEU A 17 2.16 -8.34 3.31
N LEU A 18 2.55 -9.60 3.11
CA LEU A 18 2.15 -10.70 3.99
C LEU A 18 2.59 -10.45 5.43
N SER A 19 3.81 -9.95 5.62
CA SER A 19 4.33 -9.60 6.95
C SER A 19 3.53 -8.45 7.59
N ALA A 20 3.17 -7.43 6.82
CA ALA A 20 2.34 -6.32 7.28
C ALA A 20 0.93 -6.78 7.67
N ILE A 21 0.31 -7.68 6.91
CA ILE A 21 -0.99 -8.29 7.25
C ILE A 21 -0.88 -9.09 8.55
N VAL A 22 0.16 -9.91 8.70
CA VAL A 22 0.38 -10.67 9.94
C VAL A 22 0.57 -9.72 11.14
N LEU A 23 1.32 -8.62 10.97
CA LEU A 23 1.51 -7.61 12.01
C LEU A 23 0.19 -6.91 12.36
N MET A 24 -0.64 -6.61 11.35
CA MET A 24 -1.96 -6.01 11.54
C MET A 24 -2.87 -6.89 12.39
N LEU A 25 -2.86 -8.21 12.14
CA LEU A 25 -3.67 -9.18 12.89
C LEU A 25 -3.19 -9.38 14.34
N LYS A 26 -1.88 -9.22 14.59
CA LYS A 26 -1.29 -9.35 15.93
C LYS A 26 -1.47 -8.10 16.78
N THR A 27 -1.54 -6.93 16.15
CA THR A 27 -1.62 -5.64 16.84
C THR A 27 -3.01 -5.40 17.41
N LYS A 28 -3.09 -5.13 18.72
CA LYS A 28 -4.35 -4.81 19.41
C LYS A 28 -4.68 -3.32 19.44
N ASP A 29 -3.68 -2.46 19.27
CA ASP A 29 -3.84 -1.01 19.29
C ASP A 29 -4.45 -0.48 17.98
N GLU A 30 -5.49 0.34 18.09
CA GLU A 30 -6.25 0.85 16.94
C GLU A 30 -5.45 1.84 16.10
N LEU A 31 -4.64 2.69 16.76
CA LEU A 31 -3.76 3.66 16.09
C LEU A 31 -2.71 2.94 15.25
N THR A 32 -2.01 1.99 15.87
CA THR A 32 -0.98 1.21 15.19
C THR A 32 -1.58 0.39 14.04
N ARG A 33 -2.79 -0.17 14.22
CA ARG A 33 -3.50 -0.90 13.15
C ARG A 33 -3.87 -0.01 11.97
N ALA A 34 -4.28 1.24 12.20
CA ALA A 34 -4.57 2.21 11.15
C ALA A 34 -3.32 2.48 10.30
N VAL A 35 -2.18 2.75 10.93
CA VAL A 35 -0.91 3.01 10.23
C VAL A 35 -0.46 1.78 9.43
N ILE A 36 -0.57 0.57 10.00
CA ILE A 36 -0.22 -0.67 9.27
C ILE A 36 -1.14 -0.87 8.07
N SER A 37 -2.42 -0.49 8.16
CA SER A 37 -3.36 -0.53 7.04
C SER A 37 -2.93 0.40 5.90
N ASP A 38 -2.48 1.61 6.23
CA ASP A 38 -1.96 2.55 5.23
C ASP A 38 -0.69 2.00 4.58
N MET A 39 0.23 1.45 5.37
CA MET A 39 1.44 0.81 4.84
C MET A 39 1.12 -0.35 3.89
N CYS A 40 0.12 -1.17 4.23
CA CYS A 40 -0.32 -2.27 3.38
C CYS A 40 -0.90 -1.76 2.07
N PHE A 41 -1.70 -0.70 2.09
CA PHE A 41 -2.28 -0.09 0.89
C PHE A 41 -1.19 0.45 -0.06
N TYR A 42 -0.22 1.19 0.46
CA TYR A 42 0.91 1.66 -0.37
C TYR A 42 1.80 0.51 -0.85
N GLY A 43 1.95 -0.55 -0.06
CA GLY A 43 2.63 -1.78 -0.50
C GLY A 43 1.92 -2.44 -1.69
N MET A 44 0.58 -2.42 -1.74
CA MET A 44 -0.18 -2.93 -2.88
C MET A 44 0.04 -2.08 -4.14
N ILE A 45 0.10 -0.75 -4.00
CA ILE A 45 0.42 0.16 -5.12
C ILE A 45 1.82 -0.13 -5.66
N ALA A 46 2.80 -0.32 -4.77
CA ALA A 46 4.17 -0.67 -5.18
C ALA A 46 4.22 -2.02 -5.91
N PHE A 47 3.50 -3.02 -5.41
CA PHE A 47 3.38 -4.32 -6.08
C PHE A 47 2.78 -4.20 -7.48
N TYR A 48 1.70 -3.42 -7.62
CA TYR A 48 1.06 -3.16 -8.91
C TYR A 48 1.98 -2.43 -9.89
N LEU A 49 2.75 -1.44 -9.42
CA LEU A 49 3.76 -0.74 -10.24
C LEU A 49 4.81 -1.71 -10.81
N ILE A 50 5.39 -2.56 -9.97
CA ILE A 50 6.39 -3.54 -10.41
C ILE A 50 5.77 -4.52 -11.42
N TRP A 51 4.53 -4.95 -11.19
CA TRP A 51 3.79 -5.82 -12.11
C TRP A 51 3.50 -5.14 -13.46
N SER A 52 3.21 -3.83 -13.47
CA SER A 52 2.91 -3.05 -14.69
C SER A 52 4.11 -2.96 -15.63
N LEU A 53 5.34 -3.04 -15.12
CA LEU A 53 6.56 -3.05 -15.93
C LEU A 53 6.62 -4.26 -16.89
N ARG A 54 5.92 -5.36 -16.56
CA ARG A 54 5.81 -6.56 -17.40
C ARG A 54 4.54 -6.60 -18.22
N ASN A 55 3.49 -5.91 -17.76
CA ASN A 55 2.16 -5.92 -18.36
C ASN A 55 1.85 -4.52 -18.88
N PRO A 56 2.41 -4.14 -20.04
CA PRO A 56 2.24 -2.80 -20.58
C PRO A 56 0.75 -2.55 -20.81
N THR A 57 0.21 -1.62 -20.05
CA THR A 57 -1.16 -1.15 -20.15
C THR A 57 -1.13 0.37 -20.19
N SER A 58 -1.91 0.97 -21.08
CA SER A 58 -1.90 2.42 -21.28
C SER A 58 -2.41 3.23 -20.09
N ILE A 59 -3.02 2.57 -19.09
CA ILE A 59 -3.70 3.21 -17.95
C ILE A 59 -3.02 2.93 -16.59
N ALA A 60 -1.90 2.21 -16.56
CA ALA A 60 -1.29 1.75 -15.31
C ALA A 60 -0.88 2.91 -14.39
N TYR A 61 -0.28 3.96 -14.96
CA TYR A 61 0.26 5.07 -14.17
C TYR A 61 -0.85 5.99 -13.65
N GLU A 62 -1.93 6.15 -14.42
CA GLU A 62 -3.14 6.87 -14.02
C GLU A 62 -3.82 6.18 -12.84
N VAL A 63 -3.91 4.85 -12.88
CA VAL A 63 -4.44 4.05 -11.76
C VAL A 63 -3.58 4.23 -10.52
N VAL A 64 -2.25 4.20 -10.65
CA VAL A 64 -1.31 4.41 -9.52
C VAL A 64 -1.46 5.81 -8.94
N LEU A 65 -1.57 6.82 -9.79
CA LEU A 65 -1.72 8.21 -9.37
C LEU A 65 -3.03 8.40 -8.59
N LEU A 66 -4.14 7.89 -9.13
CA LEU A 66 -5.45 7.93 -8.45
C LEU A 66 -5.44 7.10 -7.17
N ALA A 67 -4.83 5.92 -7.18
CA ALA A 67 -4.71 5.07 -6.01
C ALA A 67 -3.90 5.76 -4.91
N GLY A 68 -2.76 6.37 -5.21
CA GLY A 68 -1.93 7.06 -4.21
C GLY A 68 -2.60 8.32 -3.64
N LEU A 69 -3.11 9.19 -4.50
CA LEU A 69 -3.68 10.48 -4.08
C LEU A 69 -5.09 10.33 -3.48
N VAL A 70 -5.99 9.69 -4.22
CA VAL A 70 -7.41 9.60 -3.84
C VAL A 70 -7.64 8.40 -2.94
N GLY A 71 -7.10 7.24 -3.31
CA GLY A 71 -7.28 6.00 -2.56
C GLY A 71 -6.40 5.87 -1.31
N GLY A 72 -5.25 6.54 -1.27
CA GLY A 72 -4.27 6.40 -0.19
C GLY A 72 -4.34 7.56 0.79
N ALA A 73 -3.99 8.76 0.35
CA ALA A 73 -3.89 9.91 1.25
C ALA A 73 -5.22 10.32 1.89
N LEU A 74 -6.35 10.26 1.17
CA LEU A 74 -7.65 10.69 1.72
C LEU A 74 -8.17 9.74 2.81
N PRO A 75 -8.12 8.39 2.66
CA PRO A 75 -8.51 7.50 3.75
C PRO A 75 -7.63 7.64 4.99
N THR A 76 -6.31 7.78 4.84
CA THR A 76 -5.40 8.00 5.98
C THR A 76 -5.79 9.25 6.78
N MET A 77 -6.03 10.37 6.10
CA MET A 77 -6.47 11.60 6.75
C MET A 77 -7.85 11.47 7.41
N SER A 78 -8.75 10.72 6.77
CA SER A 78 -10.10 10.47 7.30
C SER A 78 -10.05 9.65 8.58
N VAL A 79 -9.25 8.57 8.61
CA VAL A 79 -9.04 7.73 9.79
C VAL A 79 -8.36 8.53 10.90
N ALA A 80 -7.34 9.34 10.59
CA ALA A 80 -6.69 10.21 11.57
C ALA A 80 -7.68 11.20 12.22
N ARG A 81 -8.62 11.76 11.45
CA ARG A 81 -9.67 12.63 11.98
C ARG A 81 -10.68 11.91 12.87
N ILE A 82 -11.07 10.69 12.50
CA ILE A 82 -11.98 9.87 13.31
C ILE A 82 -11.33 9.56 14.65
N ILE A 83 -10.05 9.15 14.65
CA ILE A 83 -9.33 8.78 15.87
C ILE A 83 -9.08 10.01 16.77
N SER A 84 -8.70 11.16 16.18
CA SER A 84 -8.54 12.42 16.92
C SER A 84 -9.87 13.04 17.38
N LYS A 85 -11.02 12.43 17.03
CA LYS A 85 -12.36 12.97 17.30
C LYS A 85 -12.55 14.40 16.77
N GLY A 86 -11.85 14.74 15.69
CA GLY A 86 -11.86 16.08 15.09
C GLY A 86 -11.13 17.17 15.89
N ARG A 87 -10.42 16.81 16.98
CA ARG A 87 -9.54 17.75 17.69
C ARG A 87 -8.24 17.89 16.90
N ARG A 88 -7.93 19.11 16.50
CA ARG A 88 -6.72 19.47 15.74
C ARG A 88 -5.48 19.35 16.61
#